data_AF-A0A957H4Y3-F1
#
_entry.id   AF-A0A957H4Y3-F1
#
_cell.length_a   1.000
_cell.length_b   1.000
_cell.length_c   1.000
_cell.angle_alpha   90.00
_cell.angle_beta   90.00
_cell.angle_gamma   90.00
#
_symmetry.space_group_name_H-M   'P 1'
#
loop_
_entity.id
_entity.type
_entity.pdbx_description
1 polymer ?
#
loop_
_entity_poly.entity_id
_entity_poly.type
_entity_poly.pdbx_seq_one_letter_code
_entity_poly.pdbx_strand_id
1 'polypeptide(L)'
;AISPDGAYVAVLNVFFQQYELAVVSSDGSSFSSLVAPADLYTGDFDPPEEGVTRTIQQIAWAPDGETILFNTVGNFQFGAVPQSDLWTVTLDGELTELFAPFEAGAFAISAKGELLIATDSELFRTDLTRSFNETLLSFVPVVTYSEYVYQPQPVWTADGEMAYLVLPSSDPLADNPFVDLWQIPAGGAAELAGTILNSSFTLADHYLLSATGALAYVQQPQDDPDINLLYFGPADALLEYDSGTQLQLFGWSPAGERLLYAESGDGSWADADLNFRIADQDGNVDAYFTGLGAFRAGYWLTESQFLLVASEDGQAATIYIANLEGAIASLKLIQLEPGLVVDVHLPG
;
A
#
# COMPACT_ATOMS: atom_id res chain seq x y z
N ALA A 1 2.66 5.49 -7.32
CA ALA A 1 3.34 4.27 -7.82
C ALA A 1 4.32 4.65 -8.92
N ILE A 2 5.45 3.96 -9.07
CA ILE A 2 6.50 4.26 -10.07
C ILE A 2 6.43 3.22 -11.20
N SER A 3 6.60 3.64 -12.45
CA SER A 3 6.63 2.74 -13.61
C SER A 3 7.83 1.77 -13.51
N PRO A 4 7.77 0.58 -14.13
CA PRO A 4 8.86 -0.41 -14.05
C PRO A 4 10.22 0.10 -14.54
N ASP A 5 10.22 1.04 -15.49
CA ASP A 5 11.42 1.68 -16.03
C ASP A 5 11.86 2.96 -15.27
N GLY A 6 11.07 3.39 -14.28
CA GLY A 6 11.31 4.61 -13.51
C GLY A 6 11.09 5.90 -14.29
N ALA A 7 10.53 5.86 -15.50
CA ALA A 7 10.28 7.05 -16.31
C ALA A 7 9.12 7.90 -15.78
N TYR A 8 8.16 7.29 -15.09
CA TYR A 8 6.91 7.92 -14.68
C TYR A 8 6.54 7.61 -13.24
N VAL A 9 5.84 8.55 -12.63
CA VAL A 9 5.21 8.42 -11.31
C VAL A 9 3.72 8.66 -11.47
N ALA A 10 2.92 7.64 -11.18
CA ALA A 10 1.48 7.75 -11.04
C ALA A 10 1.14 8.33 -9.66
N VAL A 11 0.37 9.41 -9.65
CA VAL A 11 -0.01 10.19 -8.46
C VAL A 11 -1.53 10.33 -8.36
N LEU A 12 -2.04 10.30 -7.13
CA LEU A 12 -3.42 10.65 -6.84
C LEU A 12 -3.45 12.10 -6.34
N ASN A 13 -4.03 12.98 -7.13
CA ASN A 13 -4.31 14.35 -6.72
C ASN A 13 -5.69 14.39 -6.04
N VAL A 14 -5.73 14.87 -4.80
CA VAL A 14 -6.94 14.83 -3.96
C VAL A 14 -7.37 16.23 -3.59
N PHE A 15 -8.58 16.61 -3.98
CA PHE A 15 -9.18 17.90 -3.64
C PHE A 15 -10.63 17.71 -3.20
N PHE A 16 -10.95 18.04 -1.94
CA PHE A 16 -12.29 17.82 -1.36
C PHE A 16 -12.86 16.41 -1.64
N GLN A 17 -12.06 15.37 -1.40
CA GLN A 17 -12.41 13.95 -1.67
C GLN A 17 -12.68 13.61 -3.15
N GLN A 18 -12.31 14.49 -4.07
CA GLN A 18 -12.28 14.17 -5.50
C GLN A 18 -10.88 13.72 -5.86
N TYR A 19 -10.79 12.52 -6.45
CA TYR A 19 -9.52 11.90 -6.80
C TYR A 19 -9.32 12.02 -8.31
N GLU A 20 -8.16 12.52 -8.68
CA GLU A 20 -7.64 12.55 -10.04
C GLU A 20 -6.41 11.65 -10.09
N LEU A 21 -6.40 10.70 -11.01
CA LEU A 21 -5.19 9.94 -11.33
C LEU A 21 -4.43 10.69 -12.42
N ALA A 22 -3.20 11.07 -12.11
CA ALA A 22 -2.29 11.71 -13.04
C ALA A 22 -0.95 11.00 -13.09
N VAL A 23 -0.17 11.29 -14.13
CA VAL A 23 1.20 10.83 -14.30
C VAL A 23 2.12 12.03 -14.40
N VAL A 24 3.26 11.93 -13.72
CA VAL A 24 4.35 12.90 -13.77
C VAL A 24 5.59 12.19 -14.31
N SER A 25 6.38 12.81 -15.18
CA SER A 25 7.71 12.27 -15.48
C SER A 25 8.60 12.29 -14.24
N SER A 26 9.51 11.34 -14.12
CA SER A 26 10.41 11.27 -12.96
C SER A 26 11.34 12.47 -12.82
N ASP A 27 11.59 13.19 -13.91
CA ASP A 27 12.32 14.47 -13.92
C ASP A 27 11.43 15.70 -13.64
N GLY A 28 10.13 15.52 -13.43
CA GLY A 28 9.14 16.57 -13.17
C GLY A 28 8.78 17.44 -14.39
N SER A 29 9.34 17.15 -15.57
CA SER A 29 9.13 17.97 -16.78
C SER A 29 7.72 17.88 -17.38
N SER A 30 6.96 16.83 -17.06
CA SER A 30 5.59 16.64 -17.57
C SER A 30 4.60 16.26 -16.48
N PHE A 31 3.34 16.66 -16.69
CA PHE A 31 2.19 16.30 -15.87
C PHE A 31 1.01 16.04 -16.82
N SER A 32 0.38 14.86 -16.71
CA SER A 32 -0.77 14.47 -17.51
C SER A 32 -1.87 13.89 -16.63
N SER A 33 -3.06 14.46 -16.70
CA SER A 33 -4.26 13.90 -16.08
C SER A 33 -4.77 12.73 -16.92
N LEU A 34 -4.97 11.56 -16.32
CA LEU A 34 -5.42 10.35 -17.01
C LEU A 34 -6.86 9.97 -16.65
N VAL A 35 -7.24 10.11 -15.38
CA VAL A 35 -8.60 9.84 -14.91
C VAL A 35 -9.05 11.02 -14.08
N ALA A 36 -10.05 11.76 -14.58
CA ALA A 36 -10.67 12.84 -13.85
C ALA A 36 -11.72 12.30 -12.86
N PRO A 37 -12.08 13.06 -11.82
CA PRO A 37 -13.12 12.64 -10.88
C PRO A 37 -14.46 12.28 -11.55
N ALA A 38 -14.79 12.94 -12.67
CA ALA A 38 -16.01 12.67 -13.43
C ALA A 38 -16.01 11.29 -14.11
N ASP A 39 -14.83 10.77 -14.47
CA ASP A 39 -14.68 9.48 -15.15
C ASP A 39 -14.95 8.31 -14.19
N LEU A 40 -14.78 8.51 -12.88
CA LEU A 40 -15.07 7.48 -11.88
C LEU A 40 -16.57 7.13 -11.80
N TYR A 41 -17.45 8.00 -12.31
CA TYR A 41 -18.90 7.80 -12.30
C TYR A 41 -19.46 7.25 -13.63
N THR A 42 -18.61 6.75 -14.54
CA THR A 42 -19.08 6.17 -15.81
C THR A 42 -19.70 4.77 -15.61
N GLY A 43 -20.87 4.51 -16.20
CA GLY A 43 -21.55 3.19 -16.19
C GLY A 43 -23.07 3.27 -15.95
N ASP A 44 -23.76 2.12 -15.91
CA ASP A 44 -25.19 1.98 -15.52
C ASP A 44 -25.42 2.17 -14.01
N PHE A 45 -24.42 2.66 -13.28
CA PHE A 45 -24.58 3.04 -11.90
C PHE A 45 -25.44 4.30 -11.85
N ASP A 46 -26.60 4.19 -11.18
CA ASP A 46 -27.42 5.34 -10.79
C ASP A 46 -26.47 6.41 -10.23
N PRO A 47 -26.63 7.70 -10.60
CA PRO A 47 -25.82 8.75 -10.01
C PRO A 47 -25.83 8.56 -8.50
N PRO A 48 -24.68 8.71 -7.83
CA PRO A 48 -24.58 8.43 -6.40
C PRO A 48 -25.78 9.04 -5.70
N GLU A 49 -26.47 8.26 -4.85
CA GLU A 49 -27.39 8.86 -3.88
C GLU A 49 -26.69 10.07 -3.27
N GLU A 50 -27.40 11.19 -3.10
CA GLU A 50 -26.80 12.44 -2.61
C GLU A 50 -25.84 12.17 -1.44
N GLY A 51 -24.54 12.44 -1.65
CA GLY A 51 -23.51 12.25 -0.63
C GLY A 51 -22.60 11.03 -0.79
N VAL A 52 -22.71 10.24 -1.87
CA VAL A 52 -21.71 9.19 -2.19
C VAL A 52 -20.64 9.75 -3.13
N THR A 53 -19.37 9.68 -2.73
CA THR A 53 -18.21 10.02 -3.57
C THR A 53 -17.42 8.77 -3.91
N ARG A 54 -17.07 8.58 -5.18
CA ARG A 54 -16.19 7.49 -5.60
C ARG A 54 -14.75 7.98 -5.68
N THR A 55 -13.83 7.23 -5.09
CA THR A 55 -12.41 7.54 -5.06
C THR A 55 -11.59 6.33 -5.49
N ILE A 56 -10.33 6.55 -5.87
CA ILE A 56 -9.40 5.48 -6.19
C ILE A 56 -8.83 4.93 -4.89
N GLN A 57 -8.88 3.61 -4.71
CA GLN A 57 -8.39 2.95 -3.49
C GLN A 57 -6.95 2.46 -3.66
N GLN A 58 -6.67 1.76 -4.76
CA GLN A 58 -5.36 1.19 -5.05
C GLN A 58 -4.96 1.50 -6.50
N ILE A 59 -3.65 1.68 -6.73
CA ILE A 59 -3.06 1.82 -8.07
C ILE A 59 -1.83 0.91 -8.21
N ALA A 60 -1.60 0.37 -9.41
CA ALA A 60 -0.35 -0.31 -9.75
C ALA A 60 -0.01 -0.12 -11.24
N TRP A 61 1.28 -0.13 -11.58
CA TRP A 61 1.71 -0.17 -12.97
C TRP A 61 1.67 -1.60 -13.49
N ALA A 62 1.23 -1.77 -14.74
CA ALA A 62 1.47 -2.99 -15.47
C ALA A 62 2.95 -3.12 -15.86
N PRO A 63 3.44 -4.34 -16.16
CA PRO A 63 4.83 -4.57 -16.55
C PRO A 63 5.25 -3.87 -17.86
N ASP A 64 4.29 -3.48 -18.69
CA ASP A 64 4.55 -2.73 -19.92
C ASP A 64 5.04 -1.29 -19.66
N GLY A 65 4.82 -0.76 -18.46
CA GLY A 65 5.13 0.64 -18.10
C GLY A 65 4.26 1.69 -18.78
N GLU A 66 3.22 1.28 -19.50
CA GLU A 66 2.31 2.15 -20.26
C GLU A 66 0.87 2.07 -19.74
N THR A 67 0.54 1.04 -18.96
CA THR A 67 -0.79 0.82 -18.39
C THR A 67 -0.76 0.94 -16.87
N ILE A 68 -1.75 1.65 -16.31
CA ILE A 68 -2.00 1.73 -14.87
C ILE A 68 -3.30 1.01 -14.54
N LEU A 69 -3.24 0.10 -13.58
CA LEU A 69 -4.40 -0.55 -12.98
C LEU A 69 -4.86 0.24 -11.77
N PHE A 70 -6.17 0.30 -11.55
CA PHE A 70 -6.74 0.85 -10.32
C PHE A 70 -8.09 0.25 -9.99
N ASN A 71 -8.45 0.27 -8.71
CA ASN A 71 -9.79 -0.06 -8.22
C ASN A 71 -10.39 1.13 -7.47
N THR A 72 -11.70 1.08 -7.25
CA THR A 72 -12.45 2.17 -6.64
C THR A 72 -13.13 1.79 -5.34
N VAL A 73 -13.37 2.81 -4.52
CA VAL A 73 -14.12 2.71 -3.27
C VAL A 73 -15.22 3.77 -3.28
N GLY A 74 -16.41 3.39 -2.85
CA GLY A 74 -17.53 4.30 -2.65
C GLY A 74 -17.51 4.81 -1.21
N ASN A 75 -17.30 6.11 -1.02
CA ASN A 75 -17.34 6.76 0.28
C ASN A 75 -18.71 7.38 0.51
N PHE A 76 -19.20 7.26 1.73
CA PHE A 76 -20.45 7.85 2.21
C PHE A 76 -20.18 8.55 3.54
N GLN A 77 -21.18 9.23 4.10
CA GLN A 77 -21.01 10.07 5.30
C GLN A 77 -20.37 9.34 6.49
N PHE A 78 -20.55 8.02 6.59
CA PHE A 78 -20.12 7.21 7.74
C PHE A 78 -19.41 5.92 7.32
N GLY A 79 -18.68 5.91 6.20
CA GLY A 79 -17.89 4.75 5.82
C GLY A 79 -17.48 4.70 4.36
N ALA A 80 -16.84 3.58 4.02
CA ALA A 80 -16.34 3.29 2.69
C ALA A 80 -16.66 1.84 2.32
N VAL A 81 -17.24 1.63 1.13
CA VAL A 81 -17.51 0.29 0.59
C VAL A 81 -16.63 0.09 -0.63
N PRO A 82 -15.64 -0.83 -0.59
CA PRO A 82 -14.87 -1.21 -1.76
C PRO A 82 -15.83 -1.57 -2.89
N GLN A 83 -15.73 -0.90 -4.02
CA GLN A 83 -16.52 -1.27 -5.19
C GLN A 83 -16.04 -2.60 -5.74
N SER A 84 -14.80 -2.98 -5.43
CA SER A 84 -14.21 -4.26 -5.84
C SER A 84 -14.34 -4.45 -7.35
N ASP A 85 -14.12 -3.36 -8.09
CA ASP A 85 -13.93 -3.33 -9.53
C ASP A 85 -12.42 -3.36 -9.85
N LEU A 86 -12.09 -3.40 -11.13
CA LEU A 86 -10.71 -3.19 -11.57
C LEU A 86 -10.73 -2.55 -12.95
N TRP A 87 -10.00 -1.46 -13.08
CA TRP A 87 -9.90 -0.64 -14.28
C TRP A 87 -8.46 -0.58 -14.75
N THR A 88 -8.27 -0.33 -16.03
CA THR A 88 -6.97 0.01 -16.63
C THR A 88 -7.06 1.34 -17.35
N VAL A 89 -6.01 2.15 -17.26
CA VAL A 89 -5.85 3.37 -18.07
C VAL A 89 -4.47 3.39 -18.69
N THR A 90 -4.38 3.70 -19.99
CA THR A 90 -3.10 3.89 -20.68
C THR A 90 -2.58 5.32 -20.51
N LEU A 91 -1.30 5.55 -20.80
CA LEU A 91 -0.72 6.90 -20.80
C LEU A 91 -1.41 7.88 -21.76
N ASP A 92 -2.09 7.38 -22.79
CA ASP A 92 -2.89 8.18 -23.72
C ASP A 92 -4.33 8.45 -23.23
N GLY A 93 -4.68 7.96 -22.04
CA GLY A 93 -5.99 8.15 -21.39
C GLY A 93 -7.06 7.14 -21.82
N GLU A 94 -6.69 6.01 -22.44
CA GLU A 94 -7.67 4.97 -22.78
C GLU A 94 -8.09 4.21 -21.52
N LEU A 95 -9.27 4.55 -21.00
CA LEU A 95 -9.88 3.94 -19.83
C LEU A 95 -10.70 2.70 -20.22
N THR A 96 -10.42 1.56 -19.57
CA THR A 96 -11.11 0.28 -19.80
C THR A 96 -11.51 -0.37 -18.47
N GLU A 97 -12.75 -0.83 -18.38
CA GLU A 97 -13.22 -1.68 -17.27
C GLU A 97 -12.72 -3.11 -17.49
N LEU A 98 -11.87 -3.61 -16.59
CA LEU A 98 -11.37 -4.98 -16.64
C LEU A 98 -12.31 -5.92 -15.87
N PHE A 99 -12.73 -5.52 -14.67
CA PHE A 99 -13.73 -6.20 -13.85
C PHE A 99 -14.82 -5.22 -13.45
N ALA A 100 -16.07 -5.65 -13.61
CA ALA A 100 -17.22 -4.87 -13.15
C ALA A 100 -17.22 -4.78 -11.61
N PRO A 101 -17.96 -3.83 -11.02
CA PRO A 101 -18.06 -3.74 -9.57
C PRO A 101 -18.54 -5.05 -8.93
N PHE A 102 -17.90 -5.37 -7.82
CA PHE A 102 -18.07 -6.59 -7.03
C PHE A 102 -17.58 -7.88 -7.71
N GLU A 103 -16.84 -7.80 -8.82
CA GLU A 103 -16.20 -8.96 -9.46
C GLU A 103 -14.69 -9.10 -9.15
N ALA A 104 -14.07 -8.11 -8.51
CA ALA A 104 -12.66 -8.07 -8.15
C ALA A 104 -12.45 -7.76 -6.65
N GLY A 105 -11.43 -6.98 -6.31
CA GLY A 105 -11.07 -6.65 -4.94
C GLY A 105 -9.70 -6.00 -4.84
N ALA A 106 -8.98 -6.26 -3.75
CA ALA A 106 -7.57 -5.95 -3.65
C ALA A 106 -6.79 -6.73 -4.73
N PHE A 107 -5.76 -6.13 -5.32
CA PHE A 107 -5.07 -6.78 -6.43
C PHE A 107 -3.55 -6.63 -6.37
N ALA A 108 -2.84 -7.53 -7.03
CA ALA A 108 -1.40 -7.40 -7.27
C ALA A 108 -1.04 -7.97 -8.64
N ILE A 109 -0.20 -7.26 -9.39
CA ILE A 109 0.29 -7.68 -10.69
C ILE A 109 1.77 -8.08 -10.61
N SER A 110 2.13 -9.22 -11.20
CA SER A 110 3.51 -9.70 -11.24
C SER A 110 4.28 -9.01 -12.36
N ALA A 111 5.62 -9.08 -12.33
CA ALA A 111 6.48 -8.62 -13.42
C ALA A 111 6.21 -9.34 -14.76
N LYS A 112 5.46 -10.45 -14.74
CA LYS A 112 5.07 -11.24 -15.92
C LYS A 112 3.64 -10.95 -16.39
N GLY A 113 2.91 -10.08 -15.69
CA GLY A 113 1.55 -9.69 -16.05
C GLY A 113 0.45 -10.61 -15.51
N GLU A 114 0.80 -11.52 -14.60
CA GLU A 114 -0.20 -12.32 -13.87
C GLU A 114 -0.81 -11.46 -12.75
N LEU A 115 -2.13 -11.53 -12.63
CA LEU A 115 -2.90 -10.83 -11.61
C LEU A 115 -3.31 -11.81 -10.52
N LEU A 116 -3.13 -11.39 -9.27
CA LEU A 116 -3.85 -11.91 -8.13
C LEU A 116 -4.92 -10.92 -7.73
N ILE A 117 -6.13 -11.43 -7.51
CA ILE A 117 -7.26 -10.65 -7.05
C ILE A 117 -7.82 -11.32 -5.81
N ALA A 118 -7.92 -10.54 -4.74
CA ALA A 118 -8.39 -10.95 -3.43
C ALA A 118 -9.69 -10.21 -3.10
N THR A 119 -10.77 -10.98 -3.04
CA THR A 119 -12.08 -10.52 -2.56
C THR A 119 -12.14 -10.62 -1.03
N ASP A 120 -13.33 -10.45 -0.46
CA ASP A 120 -13.56 -10.69 0.97
C ASP A 120 -13.59 -12.18 1.36
N SER A 121 -13.57 -13.09 0.39
CA SER A 121 -13.77 -14.54 0.61
C SER A 121 -12.96 -15.45 -0.30
N GLU A 122 -12.31 -14.92 -1.34
CA GLU A 122 -11.55 -15.70 -2.31
C GLU A 122 -10.28 -14.98 -2.75
N LEU A 123 -9.25 -15.78 -3.06
CA LEU A 123 -8.10 -15.36 -3.85
C LEU A 123 -8.14 -16.09 -5.17
N PHE A 124 -8.05 -15.37 -6.28
CA PHE A 124 -7.95 -15.98 -7.61
C PHE A 124 -6.85 -15.35 -8.46
N ARG A 125 -6.40 -16.11 -9.47
CA ARG A 125 -5.38 -15.72 -10.43
C ARG A 125 -5.96 -15.56 -11.83
N THR A 126 -5.53 -14.53 -12.53
CA THR A 126 -5.96 -14.18 -13.89
C THR A 126 -4.86 -13.40 -14.63
N ASP A 127 -5.18 -12.82 -15.78
CA ASP A 127 -4.32 -11.91 -16.53
C ASP A 127 -5.09 -10.66 -16.98
N LEU A 128 -4.40 -9.68 -17.56
CA LEU A 128 -4.99 -8.44 -18.07
C LEU A 128 -6.01 -8.65 -19.22
N THR A 129 -6.06 -9.84 -19.82
CA THR A 129 -7.03 -10.19 -20.87
C THR A 129 -8.19 -11.03 -20.35
N ARG A 130 -8.17 -11.40 -19.06
CA ARG A 130 -9.06 -12.37 -18.42
C ARG A 130 -9.13 -13.70 -19.18
N SER A 131 -8.03 -14.14 -19.80
CA SER A 131 -8.05 -15.36 -20.63
C SER A 131 -8.27 -16.62 -19.80
N PHE A 132 -8.00 -16.55 -18.50
CA PHE A 132 -8.28 -17.56 -17.51
C PHE A 132 -8.70 -16.92 -16.18
N ASN A 133 -9.36 -17.70 -15.32
CA ASN A 133 -9.65 -17.32 -13.95
C ASN A 133 -9.57 -18.58 -13.07
N GLU A 134 -8.61 -18.63 -12.16
CA GLU A 134 -8.30 -19.77 -11.31
C GLU A 134 -8.42 -19.39 -9.84
N THR A 135 -9.43 -19.92 -9.14
CA THR A 135 -9.53 -19.78 -7.68
C THR A 135 -8.39 -20.55 -7.01
N LEU A 136 -7.56 -19.84 -6.26
CA LEU A 136 -6.40 -20.39 -5.54
C LEU A 136 -6.75 -20.71 -4.08
N LEU A 137 -7.56 -19.87 -3.45
CA LEU A 137 -8.01 -20.03 -2.06
C LEU A 137 -9.46 -19.58 -1.93
N SER A 138 -10.20 -20.26 -1.06
CA SER A 138 -11.48 -19.78 -0.53
C SER A 138 -11.37 -19.76 1.00
N PHE A 139 -11.86 -18.69 1.62
CA PHE A 139 -11.78 -18.48 3.06
C PHE A 139 -13.08 -17.84 3.57
N VAL A 140 -13.29 -17.90 4.88
CA VAL A 140 -14.43 -17.25 5.53
C VAL A 140 -14.09 -15.76 5.67
N PRO A 141 -15.00 -14.84 5.30
CA PRO A 141 -14.78 -13.40 5.49
C PRO A 141 -14.37 -13.04 6.91
N VAL A 142 -13.42 -12.12 7.01
CA VAL A 142 -12.89 -11.62 8.29
C VAL A 142 -13.83 -10.54 8.83
N VAL A 143 -14.30 -10.74 10.06
CA VAL A 143 -15.14 -9.78 10.77
C VAL A 143 -14.26 -8.66 11.31
N THR A 144 -14.51 -7.43 10.83
CA THR A 144 -13.76 -6.23 11.24
C THR A 144 -14.37 -5.52 12.44
N TYR A 145 -15.57 -5.94 12.88
CA TYR A 145 -16.37 -5.23 13.90
C TYR A 145 -16.60 -3.75 13.56
N SER A 146 -16.61 -3.42 12.28
CA SER A 146 -16.79 -2.08 11.72
C SER A 146 -17.60 -2.15 10.41
N GLU A 147 -17.83 -1.00 9.80
CA GLU A 147 -18.39 -0.87 8.45
C GLU A 147 -17.42 -1.28 7.33
N TYR A 148 -16.14 -1.47 7.65
CA TYR A 148 -15.11 -1.81 6.67
C TYR A 148 -15.13 -3.30 6.31
N VAL A 149 -14.94 -3.59 5.04
CA VAL A 149 -14.73 -4.94 4.52
C VAL A 149 -13.23 -5.22 4.47
N TYR A 150 -12.80 -6.32 5.07
CA TYR A 150 -11.41 -6.76 4.97
C TYR A 150 -11.16 -7.40 3.60
N GLN A 151 -10.18 -6.87 2.87
CA GLN A 151 -9.66 -7.46 1.64
C GLN A 151 -8.16 -7.70 1.81
N PRO A 152 -7.69 -8.96 1.79
CA PRO A 152 -6.30 -9.25 2.01
C PRO A 152 -5.48 -8.78 0.80
N GLN A 153 -4.30 -8.22 1.05
CA GLN A 153 -3.44 -7.64 0.01
C GLN A 153 -2.37 -8.65 -0.39
N PRO A 154 -2.45 -9.28 -1.59
CA PRO A 154 -1.38 -10.12 -2.09
C PRO A 154 -0.16 -9.28 -2.44
N VAL A 155 1.04 -9.84 -2.30
CA VAL A 155 2.30 -9.19 -2.69
C VAL A 155 3.13 -10.15 -3.51
N TRP A 156 3.53 -9.75 -4.72
CA TRP A 156 4.43 -10.52 -5.56
C TRP A 156 5.89 -10.31 -5.14
N THR A 157 6.68 -11.37 -5.26
CA THR A 157 8.14 -11.29 -5.38
C THR A 157 8.54 -10.41 -6.58
N ALA A 158 9.71 -9.78 -6.48
CA ALA A 158 10.22 -8.91 -7.55
C ALA A 158 10.44 -9.65 -8.89
N ASP A 159 10.75 -10.95 -8.86
CA ASP A 159 10.87 -11.79 -10.06
C ASP A 159 9.52 -12.32 -10.59
N GLY A 160 8.45 -12.14 -9.82
CA GLY A 160 7.10 -12.61 -10.14
C GLY A 160 6.95 -14.13 -10.14
N GLU A 161 7.87 -14.89 -9.51
CA GLU A 161 7.79 -16.36 -9.44
C GLU A 161 6.91 -16.84 -8.28
N MET A 162 6.76 -16.01 -7.25
CA MET A 162 5.99 -16.31 -6.05
C MET A 162 5.21 -15.08 -5.59
N ALA A 163 4.08 -15.27 -4.95
CA ALA A 163 3.40 -14.25 -4.18
C ALA A 163 3.14 -14.73 -2.76
N TYR A 164 2.82 -13.77 -1.89
CA TYR A 164 2.44 -14.02 -0.52
C TYR A 164 1.10 -13.36 -0.21
N LEU A 165 0.36 -13.95 0.71
CA LEU A 165 -0.89 -13.41 1.23
C LEU A 165 -0.93 -13.65 2.75
N VAL A 166 -1.38 -12.65 3.49
CA VAL A 166 -1.67 -12.78 4.92
C VAL A 166 -3.18 -12.87 5.11
N LEU A 167 -3.63 -13.89 5.85
CA LEU A 167 -5.03 -14.12 6.18
C LEU A 167 -5.19 -14.28 7.70
N PRO A 168 -5.78 -13.30 8.41
CA PRO A 168 -6.14 -13.49 9.80
C PRO A 168 -7.31 -14.45 9.95
N SER A 169 -7.51 -14.96 11.16
CA SER A 169 -8.70 -15.72 11.53
C SER A 169 -9.96 -14.91 11.26
N SER A 170 -11.03 -15.59 10.84
CA SER A 170 -12.29 -14.92 10.48
C SER A 170 -12.89 -14.07 11.61
N ASP A 171 -12.60 -14.44 12.87
CA ASP A 171 -12.90 -13.63 14.04
C ASP A 171 -11.58 -13.29 14.75
N PRO A 172 -11.08 -12.04 14.63
CA PRO A 172 -9.83 -11.63 15.28
C PRO A 172 -9.99 -11.40 16.80
N LEU A 173 -11.21 -11.45 17.35
CA LEU A 173 -11.50 -11.32 18.79
C LEU A 173 -11.90 -12.65 19.44
N ALA A 174 -11.82 -13.77 18.71
CA ALA A 174 -12.02 -15.10 19.26
C ALA A 174 -10.95 -15.44 20.32
N ASP A 175 -11.19 -16.48 21.13
CA ASP A 175 -10.27 -16.89 22.21
C ASP A 175 -8.86 -17.28 21.72
N ASN A 176 -8.73 -17.73 20.46
CA ASN A 176 -7.46 -18.15 19.85
C ASN A 176 -7.37 -17.58 18.42
N PRO A 177 -7.16 -16.27 18.26
CA PRO A 177 -7.01 -15.68 16.94
C PRO A 177 -5.67 -16.12 16.34
N PHE A 178 -5.59 -16.18 15.02
CA PHE A 178 -4.38 -16.56 14.31
C PHE A 178 -4.20 -15.72 13.06
N VAL A 179 -3.00 -15.78 12.50
CA VAL A 179 -2.67 -15.18 11.22
C VAL A 179 -1.91 -16.22 10.40
N ASP A 180 -2.47 -16.57 9.24
CA ASP A 180 -1.84 -17.47 8.29
C ASP A 180 -1.07 -16.67 7.23
N LEU A 181 0.17 -17.07 6.98
CA LEU A 181 0.96 -16.64 5.83
C LEU A 181 0.88 -17.72 4.75
N TRP A 182 0.39 -17.34 3.58
CA TRP A 182 0.28 -18.20 2.41
C TRP A 182 1.35 -17.83 1.40
N GLN A 183 1.94 -18.85 0.76
CA GLN A 183 2.81 -18.71 -0.41
C GLN A 183 2.07 -19.21 -1.66
N ILE A 184 2.22 -18.51 -2.77
CA ILE A 184 1.48 -18.75 -4.01
C ILE A 184 2.49 -18.76 -5.17
N PRO A 185 2.95 -19.94 -5.63
CA PRO A 185 3.81 -20.03 -6.81
C PRO A 185 3.10 -19.56 -8.09
N ALA A 186 3.84 -18.92 -8.98
CA ALA A 186 3.40 -18.64 -10.34
C ALA A 186 3.03 -19.96 -11.05
N GLY A 187 1.81 -20.05 -11.56
CA GLY A 187 1.24 -21.30 -12.11
C GLY A 187 0.97 -22.44 -11.11
N GLY A 188 1.24 -22.25 -9.81
CA GLY A 188 1.00 -23.25 -8.75
C GLY A 188 -0.26 -22.97 -7.91
N ALA A 189 -0.58 -23.92 -7.03
CA ALA A 189 -1.62 -23.76 -6.02
C ALA A 189 -1.08 -23.01 -4.79
N ALA A 190 -1.94 -22.32 -4.05
CA ALA A 190 -1.56 -21.67 -2.80
C ALA A 190 -1.28 -22.69 -1.69
N GLU A 191 -0.24 -22.44 -0.90
CA GLU A 191 0.23 -23.30 0.17
C GLU A 191 0.41 -22.50 1.46
N LEU A 192 0.07 -23.10 2.60
CA LEU A 192 0.31 -22.47 3.90
C LEU A 192 1.81 -22.50 4.22
N ALA A 193 2.42 -21.34 4.34
CA ALA A 193 3.83 -21.18 4.70
C ALA A 193 4.04 -21.18 6.22
N GLY A 194 3.13 -20.57 6.98
CA GLY A 194 3.20 -20.52 8.43
C GLY A 194 1.97 -19.91 9.09
N THR A 195 1.89 -20.07 10.41
CA THR A 195 0.79 -19.53 11.23
C THR A 195 1.35 -18.86 12.48
N ILE A 196 0.95 -17.62 12.72
CA ILE A 196 1.18 -16.89 13.97
C ILE A 196 -0.04 -17.10 14.86
N LEU A 197 0.16 -17.71 16.04
CA LEU A 197 -0.91 -17.97 17.00
C LEU A 197 -1.06 -16.81 17.98
N ASN A 198 -2.28 -16.62 18.49
CA ASN A 198 -2.63 -15.59 19.47
C ASN A 198 -2.30 -14.17 19.00
N SER A 199 -2.44 -13.94 17.69
CA SER A 199 -2.26 -12.64 17.06
C SER A 199 -3.57 -12.21 16.44
N SER A 200 -4.00 -10.98 16.74
CA SER A 200 -5.19 -10.36 16.18
C SER A 200 -4.79 -9.24 15.24
N PHE A 201 -4.95 -9.46 13.95
CA PHE A 201 -4.87 -8.38 12.97
C PHE A 201 -6.29 -7.92 12.68
N THR A 202 -6.72 -6.88 13.38
CA THR A 202 -8.08 -6.35 13.24
C THR A 202 -8.19 -5.33 12.10
N LEU A 203 -7.07 -4.71 11.69
CA LEU A 203 -7.01 -3.69 10.64
C LEU A 203 -5.72 -3.84 9.81
N ALA A 204 -5.80 -3.49 8.52
CA ALA A 204 -4.69 -3.59 7.56
C ALA A 204 -3.49 -2.70 7.92
N ASP A 205 -3.68 -1.69 8.76
CA ASP A 205 -2.65 -0.68 9.08
C ASP A 205 -1.58 -1.20 10.06
N HIS A 206 -1.77 -2.40 10.61
CA HIS A 206 -0.88 -2.95 11.65
C HIS A 206 0.13 -3.95 11.12
N TYR A 207 0.13 -4.25 9.82
CA TYR A 207 1.09 -5.16 9.23
C TYR A 207 1.49 -4.77 7.80
N LEU A 208 2.69 -5.16 7.40
CA LEU A 208 3.20 -5.03 6.04
C LEU A 208 3.82 -6.35 5.60
N LEU A 209 3.41 -6.82 4.43
CA LEU A 209 3.98 -7.97 3.75
C LEU A 209 4.99 -7.50 2.70
N SER A 210 6.18 -8.09 2.72
CA SER A 210 7.26 -7.78 1.78
C SER A 210 7.22 -8.68 0.55
N ALA A 211 7.99 -8.29 -0.47
CA ALA A 211 8.23 -9.11 -1.65
C ALA A 211 8.95 -10.44 -1.35
N THR A 212 9.61 -10.60 -0.20
CA THR A 212 10.29 -11.86 0.20
C THR A 212 9.40 -12.76 1.06
N GLY A 213 8.17 -12.33 1.35
CA GLY A 213 7.26 -13.03 2.25
C GLY A 213 7.52 -12.75 3.73
N ALA A 214 8.44 -11.83 4.04
CA ALA A 214 8.56 -11.30 5.38
C ALA A 214 7.35 -10.45 5.77
N LEU A 215 6.82 -10.69 6.96
CA LEU A 215 5.71 -9.98 7.57
C LEU A 215 6.23 -9.15 8.74
N ALA A 216 6.14 -7.83 8.61
CA ALA A 216 6.30 -6.90 9.73
C ALA A 216 4.94 -6.59 10.30
N TYR A 217 4.79 -6.59 11.62
CA TYR A 217 3.55 -6.18 12.25
C TYR A 217 3.78 -5.57 13.63
N VAL A 218 2.80 -4.80 14.05
CA VAL A 218 2.82 -4.05 15.29
C VAL A 218 1.87 -4.72 16.28
N GLN A 219 2.37 -5.10 17.45
CA GLN A 219 1.59 -5.74 18.50
C GLN A 219 1.78 -5.02 19.83
N GLN A 220 0.69 -4.77 20.53
CA GLN A 220 0.74 -4.36 21.94
C GLN A 220 0.56 -5.59 22.82
N PRO A 221 1.59 -6.04 23.57
CA PRO A 221 1.45 -7.13 24.52
C PRO A 221 0.46 -6.77 25.64
N GLN A 222 -0.25 -7.76 26.17
CA GLN A 222 -1.28 -7.52 27.20
C GLN A 222 -0.74 -6.90 28.49
N ASP A 223 0.51 -7.22 28.83
CA ASP A 223 1.17 -6.81 30.07
C ASP A 223 2.27 -5.74 29.84
N ASP A 224 2.40 -5.24 28.62
CA ASP A 224 3.41 -4.24 28.26
C ASP A 224 2.72 -2.99 27.69
N PRO A 225 2.94 -1.79 28.25
CA PRO A 225 2.43 -0.56 27.63
C PRO A 225 3.08 -0.29 26.27
N ASP A 226 4.27 -0.84 26.02
CA ASP A 226 4.99 -0.61 24.78
C ASP A 226 4.41 -1.45 23.64
N ILE A 227 4.61 -0.93 22.45
CA ILE A 227 4.22 -1.51 21.18
C ILE A 227 5.47 -2.16 20.58
N ASN A 228 5.38 -3.45 20.29
CA ASN A 228 6.47 -4.22 19.70
C ASN A 228 6.31 -4.26 18.18
N LEU A 229 7.40 -3.97 17.48
CA LEU A 229 7.56 -4.30 16.07
C LEU A 229 8.09 -5.72 15.97
N LEU A 230 7.26 -6.58 15.41
CA LEU A 230 7.53 -8.00 15.26
C LEU A 230 7.71 -8.36 13.78
N TYR A 231 8.58 -9.31 13.53
CA TYR A 231 8.91 -9.85 12.23
C TYR A 231 8.66 -11.35 12.18
N PHE A 232 8.01 -11.80 11.11
CA PHE A 232 7.79 -13.20 10.82
C PHE A 232 8.18 -13.50 9.37
N GLY A 233 9.23 -14.29 9.18
CA GLY A 233 9.67 -14.77 7.87
C GLY A 233 9.14 -16.17 7.56
N PRO A 234 9.07 -16.59 6.28
CA PRO A 234 8.58 -17.93 5.89
C PRO A 234 9.36 -19.10 6.50
N ALA A 235 10.62 -18.88 6.90
CA ALA A 235 11.51 -19.90 7.47
C ALA A 235 11.90 -19.65 8.94
N ASP A 236 11.45 -18.53 9.53
CA ASP A 236 12.03 -18.00 10.76
C ASP A 236 11.09 -18.08 11.97
N ALA A 237 11.69 -18.02 13.15
CA ALA A 237 10.95 -17.76 14.38
C ALA A 237 10.53 -16.28 14.43
N LEU A 238 9.47 -16.00 15.18
CA LEU A 238 9.06 -14.64 15.50
C LEU A 238 10.24 -13.87 16.12
N LEU A 239 10.63 -12.76 15.51
CA LEU A 239 11.70 -11.88 15.97
C LEU A 239 11.12 -10.52 16.37
N GLU A 240 11.54 -10.01 17.52
CA GLU A 240 11.24 -8.63 17.94
C GLU A 240 12.35 -7.72 17.44
N TYR A 241 11.99 -6.74 16.61
CA TYR A 241 12.91 -5.79 16.00
C TYR A 241 13.10 -4.55 16.87
N ASP A 242 12.01 -4.06 17.43
CA ASP A 242 11.96 -2.80 18.15
C ASP A 242 10.76 -2.75 19.08
N SER A 243 10.81 -1.85 20.04
CA SER A 243 9.75 -1.58 20.99
C SER A 243 9.66 -0.08 21.23
N GLY A 244 8.47 0.49 21.25
CA GLY A 244 8.27 1.90 21.50
C GLY A 244 6.85 2.22 21.90
N THR A 245 6.57 3.47 22.29
CA THR A 245 5.23 3.86 22.74
C THR A 245 4.24 4.00 21.58
N GLN A 246 4.75 4.27 20.37
CA GLN A 246 3.96 4.35 19.15
C GLN A 246 4.82 4.08 17.93
N LEU A 247 4.59 2.95 17.26
CA LEU A 247 5.27 2.57 16.03
C LEU A 247 4.30 2.62 14.85
N GLN A 248 4.77 3.11 13.71
CA GLN A 248 4.03 3.12 12.45
C GLN A 248 4.90 2.57 11.33
N LEU A 249 4.34 1.62 10.58
CA LEU A 249 4.97 1.05 9.40
C LEU A 249 4.71 1.91 8.18
N PHE A 250 5.73 2.11 7.33
CA PHE A 250 5.57 2.89 6.10
C PHE A 250 5.76 2.05 4.83
N GLY A 251 6.66 1.07 4.84
CA GLY A 251 6.86 0.25 3.65
C GLY A 251 8.10 -0.63 3.71
N TRP A 252 8.05 -1.72 2.97
CA TRP A 252 9.24 -2.48 2.60
C TRP A 252 9.92 -1.86 1.39
N SER A 253 11.26 -2.00 1.29
CA SER A 253 12.00 -1.69 0.07
C SER A 253 11.50 -2.57 -1.08
N PRO A 254 11.73 -2.18 -2.35
CA PRO A 254 11.19 -2.93 -3.49
C PRO A 254 11.60 -4.42 -3.51
N ALA A 255 12.83 -4.74 -3.10
CA ALA A 255 13.31 -6.11 -2.94
C ALA A 255 12.81 -6.80 -1.66
N GLY A 256 12.15 -6.08 -0.76
CA GLY A 256 11.62 -6.62 0.50
C GLY A 256 12.66 -6.77 1.61
N GLU A 257 13.88 -6.27 1.43
CA GLU A 257 15.00 -6.52 2.37
C GLU A 257 15.06 -5.52 3.52
N ARG A 258 14.42 -4.35 3.38
CA ARG A 258 14.48 -3.28 4.39
C ARG A 258 13.09 -2.75 4.70
N LEU A 259 12.81 -2.52 5.98
CA LEU A 259 11.57 -1.93 6.47
C LEU A 259 11.80 -0.48 6.86
N LEU A 260 11.01 0.43 6.30
CA LEU A 260 10.88 1.80 6.78
C LEU A 260 9.72 1.87 7.77
N TYR A 261 10.00 2.36 8.97
CA TYR A 261 9.01 2.61 10.01
C TYR A 261 9.37 3.89 10.77
N ALA A 262 8.46 4.41 11.59
CA ALA A 262 8.78 5.50 12.50
C ALA A 262 8.23 5.27 13.89
N GLU A 263 8.84 5.96 14.83
CA GLU A 263 8.38 6.07 16.21
C GLU A 263 7.93 7.51 16.50
N SER A 264 6.81 7.68 17.22
CA SER A 264 6.43 8.98 17.75
C SER A 264 7.26 9.31 19.00
N GLY A 265 7.96 10.46 18.99
CA GLY A 265 8.78 10.89 20.12
C GLY A 265 8.01 11.24 21.40
N ASP A 266 6.70 11.52 21.32
CA ASP A 266 5.88 11.93 22.46
C ASP A 266 4.61 11.07 22.67
N GLY A 267 4.43 10.03 21.85
CA GLY A 267 3.27 9.13 21.89
C GLY A 267 2.00 9.70 21.23
N SER A 268 2.12 10.78 20.45
CA SER A 268 1.04 11.34 19.61
C SER A 268 1.42 11.33 18.14
N TRP A 269 0.49 11.06 17.23
CA TRP A 269 0.74 11.23 15.78
C TRP A 269 0.43 12.63 15.25
N ALA A 270 -0.36 13.41 16.00
CA ALA A 270 -0.87 14.69 15.51
C ALA A 270 0.27 15.71 15.33
N ASP A 271 1.15 15.80 16.33
CA ASP A 271 2.14 16.86 16.45
C ASP A 271 3.57 16.34 16.69
N ALA A 272 3.79 15.02 16.66
CA ALA A 272 5.10 14.47 16.98
C ALA A 272 6.13 14.70 15.88
N ASP A 273 7.34 14.99 16.35
CA ASP A 273 8.54 14.69 15.59
C ASP A 273 8.61 13.17 15.39
N LEU A 274 8.40 12.75 14.13
CA LEU A 274 8.53 11.34 13.76
C LEU A 274 10.00 10.99 13.57
N ASN A 275 10.38 9.90 14.23
CA ASN A 275 11.72 9.37 14.21
C ASN A 275 11.75 8.18 13.24
N PHE A 276 12.14 8.41 11.99
CA PHE A 276 12.20 7.35 11.00
C PHE A 276 13.38 6.43 11.27
N ARG A 277 13.12 5.13 11.14
CA ARG A 277 14.07 4.05 11.32
C ARG A 277 14.01 3.13 10.11
N ILE A 278 15.16 2.54 9.78
CA ILE A 278 15.28 1.51 8.75
C ILE A 278 15.82 0.25 9.41
N ALA A 279 15.06 -0.84 9.33
CA ALA A 279 15.50 -2.15 9.78
C ALA A 279 15.75 -3.09 8.59
N ASP A 280 16.75 -3.95 8.68
CA ASP A 280 16.94 -5.09 7.76
C ASP A 280 16.17 -6.33 8.24
N GLN A 281 16.19 -7.41 7.44
CA GLN A 281 15.51 -8.68 7.77
C GLN A 281 16.11 -9.42 8.98
N ASP A 282 17.30 -9.04 9.43
CA ASP A 282 17.97 -9.62 10.61
C ASP A 282 17.66 -8.84 11.89
N GLY A 283 16.85 -7.77 11.81
CA GLY A 283 16.50 -6.90 12.93
C GLY A 283 17.57 -5.85 13.26
N ASN A 284 18.57 -5.65 12.39
CA ASN A 284 19.52 -4.56 12.56
C ASN A 284 18.88 -3.25 12.10
N VAL A 285 18.96 -2.22 12.95
CA VAL A 285 18.46 -0.88 12.64
C VAL A 285 19.63 -0.01 12.15
N ASP A 286 19.61 0.32 10.86
CA ASP A 286 20.73 0.93 10.13
C ASP A 286 20.75 2.47 10.19
N ALA A 287 19.59 3.11 10.08
CA ALA A 287 19.50 4.55 9.85
C ALA A 287 18.37 5.21 10.65
N TYR A 288 18.64 6.43 11.10
CA TYR A 288 17.75 7.22 11.94
C TYR A 288 17.64 8.65 11.39
N PHE A 289 16.42 9.11 11.15
CA PHE A 289 16.15 10.47 10.69
C PHE A 289 15.25 11.18 11.69
N THR A 290 15.68 12.36 12.15
CA THR A 290 14.98 13.16 13.17
C THR A 290 14.81 14.60 12.80
N GLY A 291 13.86 15.26 13.45
CA GLY A 291 13.73 16.72 13.42
C GLY A 291 13.27 17.23 12.06
N LEU A 292 12.57 16.37 11.33
CA LEU A 292 12.06 16.70 10.01
C LEU A 292 10.56 17.15 10.06
N GLY A 293 9.99 17.27 11.27
CA GLY A 293 8.60 17.67 11.51
C GLY A 293 7.59 16.51 11.51
N ALA A 294 6.31 16.85 11.47
CA ALA A 294 5.22 15.89 11.45
C ALA A 294 5.08 15.25 10.06
N PHE A 295 5.59 14.03 9.90
CA PHE A 295 5.40 13.27 8.67
C PHE A 295 4.05 12.62 8.61
N ARG A 296 3.58 12.44 7.38
CA ARG A 296 2.31 11.80 7.06
C ARG A 296 2.49 10.56 6.20
N ALA A 297 3.60 10.43 5.49
CA ALA A 297 3.88 9.27 4.65
C ALA A 297 5.38 9.06 4.40
N GLY A 298 5.73 7.81 4.06
CA GLY A 298 7.06 7.38 3.65
C GLY A 298 6.91 6.32 2.57
N TYR A 299 7.68 6.40 1.48
CA TYR A 299 7.59 5.48 0.35
C TYR A 299 8.97 5.16 -0.21
N TRP A 300 9.29 3.89 -0.40
CA TRP A 300 10.51 3.53 -1.11
C TRP A 300 10.42 3.90 -2.58
N LEU A 301 11.51 4.45 -3.11
CA LEU A 301 11.71 4.73 -4.54
C LEU A 301 12.57 3.64 -5.19
N THR A 302 13.65 3.27 -4.50
CA THR A 302 14.63 2.26 -4.90
C THR A 302 15.10 1.52 -3.65
N GLU A 303 16.01 0.55 -3.78
CA GLU A 303 16.62 -0.11 -2.60
C GLU A 303 17.38 0.84 -1.68
N SER A 304 17.72 2.03 -2.15
CA SER A 304 18.57 2.97 -1.41
C SER A 304 17.96 4.35 -1.21
N GLN A 305 16.77 4.60 -1.76
CA GLN A 305 16.12 5.90 -1.75
C GLN A 305 14.65 5.78 -1.39
N PHE A 306 14.14 6.78 -0.70
CA PHE A 306 12.74 6.85 -0.30
C PHE A 306 12.27 8.30 -0.22
N LEU A 307 10.98 8.49 -0.45
CA LEU A 307 10.27 9.74 -0.23
C LEU A 307 9.76 9.79 1.20
N LEU A 308 9.86 10.96 1.80
CA LEU A 308 9.17 11.28 3.05
C LEU A 308 8.29 12.51 2.81
N VAL A 309 7.03 12.45 3.22
CA VAL A 309 6.09 13.56 3.07
C VAL A 309 5.83 14.18 4.44
N ALA A 310 6.36 15.39 4.66
CA ALA A 310 6.07 16.17 5.86
C ALA A 310 4.94 17.14 5.59
N SER A 311 4.04 17.30 6.56
CA SER A 311 3.07 18.40 6.56
C SER A 311 3.31 19.22 7.81
N GLU A 312 3.70 20.48 7.64
CA GLU A 312 3.66 21.44 8.75
C GLU A 312 2.25 22.02 8.87
N ASP A 313 1.77 22.24 10.09
CA ASP A 313 0.42 22.73 10.35
C ASP A 313 0.08 23.98 9.54
N GLY A 314 -0.94 23.86 8.68
CA GLY A 314 -1.42 24.95 7.84
C GLY A 314 -0.47 25.38 6.72
N GLN A 315 0.56 24.60 6.40
CA GLN A 315 1.47 24.81 5.28
C GLN A 315 1.36 23.70 4.23
N ALA A 316 1.96 23.96 3.06
CA ALA A 316 2.16 22.96 2.02
C ALA A 316 2.89 21.73 2.55
N ALA A 317 2.49 20.53 2.11
CA ALA A 317 3.30 19.35 2.33
C ALA A 317 4.65 19.50 1.60
N THR A 318 5.74 19.21 2.28
CA THR A 318 7.09 19.13 1.70
C THR A 318 7.44 17.67 1.47
N ILE A 319 7.97 17.35 0.28
CA ILE A 319 8.48 16.02 -0.01
C ILE A 319 10.00 16.04 0.14
N TYR A 320 10.55 15.06 0.84
CA TYR A 320 11.97 14.87 0.96
C TYR A 320 12.34 13.61 0.21
N ILE A 321 13.45 13.64 -0.52
CA ILE A 321 14.10 12.44 -1.03
C ILE A 321 15.28 12.17 -0.10
N ALA A 322 15.21 11.06 0.62
CA ALA A 322 16.29 10.62 1.49
C ALA A 322 16.93 9.36 0.90
N ASN A 323 18.19 9.14 1.25
CA ASN A 323 18.90 7.91 0.97
C ASN A 323 19.40 7.24 2.27
N LEU A 324 19.85 6.00 2.16
CA LEU A 324 20.36 5.22 3.29
C LEU A 324 21.57 5.85 4.00
N GLU A 325 22.33 6.72 3.31
CA GLU A 325 23.51 7.39 3.88
C GLU A 325 23.14 8.61 4.75
N GLY A 326 21.84 8.90 4.91
CA GLY A 326 21.38 10.06 5.66
C GLY A 326 21.39 11.35 4.84
N ALA A 327 21.73 11.31 3.55
CA ALA A 327 21.67 12.49 2.71
C ALA A 327 20.20 12.79 2.38
N ILE A 328 19.74 13.96 2.79
CA ILE A 328 18.40 14.45 2.53
C ILE A 328 18.50 15.53 1.47
N ALA A 329 17.96 15.25 0.29
CA ALA A 329 17.61 16.29 -0.67
C ALA A 329 16.17 16.72 -0.41
N SER A 330 15.94 18.00 -0.14
CA SER A 330 14.58 18.51 -0.01
C SER A 330 14.01 18.78 -1.40
N LEU A 331 12.89 18.13 -1.72
CA LEU A 331 12.08 18.44 -2.89
C LEU A 331 10.91 19.31 -2.44
N LYS A 332 11.06 20.63 -2.55
CA LYS A 332 10.00 21.52 -2.11
C LYS A 332 8.85 21.47 -3.12
N LEU A 333 7.82 20.68 -2.83
CA LEU A 333 6.53 20.81 -3.49
C LEU A 333 5.91 22.12 -3.03
N ILE A 334 5.85 23.07 -3.95
CA ILE A 334 5.22 24.37 -3.71
C ILE A 334 3.72 24.16 -3.91
N GLN A 335 2.93 24.47 -2.88
CA GLN A 335 1.48 24.58 -2.98
C GLN A 335 1.14 25.61 -4.07
N LEU A 336 0.34 25.21 -5.06
CA LEU A 336 -0.33 26.16 -5.94
C LEU A 336 -1.76 25.69 -6.15
N GLU A 337 -2.72 26.55 -5.79
CA GLU A 337 -3.99 26.55 -6.50
C GLU A 337 -3.75 26.86 -8.00
N PRO A 338 -4.69 26.47 -8.86
CA PRO A 338 -4.62 25.25 -9.65
C PRO A 338 -3.50 25.32 -10.71
N GLY A 339 -2.48 24.48 -10.53
CA GLY A 339 -1.38 24.32 -11.46
C GLY A 339 -0.22 23.64 -10.74
N LEU A 340 -0.16 22.31 -10.83
CA LEU A 340 0.95 21.56 -10.24
C LEU A 340 2.24 21.90 -10.99
N VAL A 341 3.24 22.40 -10.26
CA VAL A 341 4.62 22.49 -10.75
C VAL A 341 5.49 21.71 -9.76
N VAL A 342 6.05 20.60 -10.22
CA VAL A 342 7.05 19.82 -9.48
C VAL A 342 8.41 20.43 -9.80
N ASP A 343 9.01 21.16 -8.86
CA ASP A 343 10.39 21.66 -9.01
C ASP A 343 11.34 20.67 -8.35
N VAL A 344 12.00 19.86 -9.17
CA VAL A 344 12.93 18.81 -8.73
C VAL A 344 14.34 19.41 -8.63
N HIS A 345 14.89 19.49 -7.42
CA HIS A 345 16.32 19.72 -7.21
C HIS A 345 16.97 18.42 -6.71
N LEU A 346 17.55 17.66 -7.64
CA LEU A 346 18.40 16.52 -7.29
C LEU A 346 19.80 17.04 -6.90
N PRO A 347 20.45 16.47 -5.87
CA PRO A 347 21.88 16.65 -5.69
C PRO A 347 22.59 15.97 -6.87
N GLY A 348 23.41 16.75 -7.57
CA GLY A 348 24.21 16.27 -8.71
C GLY A 348 25.40 15.42 -8.32
#